data_AF-D5BD74-F1
#
_entry.id   AF-D5BD74-F1
#
_cell.length_a   1.000
_cell.length_b   1.000
_cell.length_c   1.000
_cell.angle_alpha   90.00
_cell.angle_beta   90.00
_cell.angle_gamma   90.00
#
_symmetry.space_group_name_H-M   'P 1'
#
loop_
_entity.id
_entity.type
_entity.pdbx_description
1 polymer ?
#
loop_
_entity_poly.entity_id
_entity_poly.type
_entity_poly.pdbx_seq_one_letter_code
_entity_poly.pdbx_strand_id
1 'polypeptide(L)'
;MKNLADRYFIAQEQIKNIKKFYAHLVTFILVNLVFLSINYQIKYIEFPWVLCGTFGWGIGLAFDYLKAFNKNPFLGRDWEERKIKEILNK
;
A
#
# COMPACT_ATOMS: atom_id res chain seq x y z
N MET A 1 -1.58 -32.96 -11.31
CA MET A 1 -0.89 -32.33 -10.16
C MET A 1 -1.10 -30.83 -10.27
N LYS A 2 -1.80 -30.18 -9.32
CA LYS A 2 -1.96 -28.71 -9.30
C LYS A 2 -0.57 -28.07 -9.20
N ASN A 3 -0.11 -27.43 -10.27
CA ASN A 3 1.24 -26.88 -10.46
C ASN A 3 1.72 -26.09 -9.22
N LEU A 4 2.81 -26.52 -8.59
CA LEU A 4 3.39 -25.82 -7.44
C LEU A 4 3.99 -24.46 -7.85
N ALA A 5 4.49 -24.36 -9.09
CA ALA A 5 5.08 -23.15 -9.64
C ALA A 5 4.07 -21.98 -9.64
N ASP A 6 2.83 -22.23 -10.05
CA ASP A 6 1.77 -21.22 -10.07
C ASP A 6 1.48 -20.68 -8.67
N ARG A 7 1.41 -21.57 -7.67
CA ARG A 7 1.18 -21.15 -6.28
C ARG A 7 2.34 -20.35 -5.72
N TYR A 8 3.56 -20.71 -6.10
CA TYR A 8 4.78 -19.97 -5.73
C TYR A 8 4.78 -18.56 -6.34
N PHE A 9 4.42 -18.44 -7.61
CA PHE A 9 4.34 -17.16 -8.31
C PHE A 9 3.31 -16.22 -7.64
N ILE A 10 2.11 -16.73 -7.35
CA ILE A 10 1.05 -15.97 -6.67
C ILE A 10 1.51 -15.52 -5.28
N ALA A 11 2.11 -16.41 -4.51
CA ALA A 11 2.62 -16.08 -3.18
C ALA A 11 3.74 -15.02 -3.26
N GLN A 12 4.63 -15.12 -4.24
CA GLN A 12 5.72 -14.15 -4.44
C GLN A 12 5.19 -12.77 -4.84
N GLU A 13 4.15 -12.70 -5.67
CA GLU A 13 3.51 -11.45 -6.07
C GLU A 13 2.80 -10.77 -4.88
N GLN A 14 2.10 -11.54 -4.04
CA GLN A 14 1.51 -11.05 -2.80
C GLN A 14 2.57 -10.49 -1.85
N ILE A 15 3.67 -11.21 -1.65
CA ILE A 15 4.79 -10.75 -0.80
C ILE A 15 5.40 -9.45 -1.36
N LYS A 16 5.53 -9.33 -2.69
CA LYS A 16 6.04 -8.11 -3.34
C LYS A 16 5.13 -6.91 -3.07
N ASN A 17 3.82 -7.09 -3.16
CA ASN A 17 2.84 -6.04 -2.89
C ASN A 17 2.86 -5.62 -1.41
N ILE A 18 2.94 -6.58 -0.49
CA ILE A 18 3.06 -6.31 0.96
C ILE A 18 4.35 -5.53 1.25
N LYS A 19 5.49 -5.96 0.70
CA LYS A 19 6.77 -5.25 0.89
C LYS A 19 6.70 -3.82 0.37
N LYS A 20 6.07 -3.58 -0.79
CA LYS A 20 5.89 -2.26 -1.36
C LYS A 20 5.03 -1.36 -0.45
N PHE A 21 3.93 -1.89 0.08
CA PHE A 21 3.10 -1.18 1.06
C PHE A 21 3.88 -0.80 2.32
N TYR A 22 4.63 -1.74 2.92
CA TYR A 22 5.44 -1.44 4.10
C TYR A 22 6.52 -0.40 3.83
N ALA A 23 7.19 -0.44 2.68
CA ALA A 23 8.16 0.59 2.31
C ALA A 23 7.52 1.99 2.25
N HIS A 24 6.34 2.08 1.63
CA HIS A 24 5.59 3.34 1.55
C HIS A 24 5.08 3.81 2.92
N LEU A 25 4.58 2.89 3.75
CA LEU A 25 4.13 3.16 5.12
C LEU A 25 5.27 3.67 6.01
N VAL A 26 6.44 3.04 5.98
CA VAL A 26 7.62 3.46 6.76
C VAL A 26 8.07 4.85 6.31
N THR A 27 8.12 5.09 5.00
CA THR A 27 8.45 6.40 4.44
C THR A 27 7.45 7.46 4.91
N PHE A 28 6.15 7.15 4.85
CA PHE A 28 5.09 8.03 5.32
C PHE A 28 5.24 8.37 6.81
N ILE A 29 5.48 7.38 7.68
CA ILE A 29 5.66 7.61 9.12
C ILE A 29 6.89 8.48 9.38
N LEU A 30 8.04 8.16 8.76
CA LEU A 30 9.28 8.91 8.95
C LEU A 30 9.12 10.38 8.52
N VAL A 31 8.54 10.60 7.34
CA VAL A 31 8.30 11.95 6.81
C VAL A 31 7.36 12.73 7.74
N ASN A 32 6.27 12.12 8.20
CA ASN A 32 5.33 12.75 9.13
C ASN A 32 5.97 13.08 10.49
N LEU A 33 6.85 12.22 11.02
CA LEU A 33 7.56 12.49 12.27
C LEU A 33 8.52 13.67 12.14
N VAL A 34 9.21 13.81 11.00
CA VAL A 34 10.06 14.97 10.72
C VAL A 34 9.22 16.24 10.62
N PHE A 35 8.11 16.21 9.88
CA PHE A 35 7.20 17.34 9.78
C PHE A 35 6.61 17.76 11.13
N LEU A 36 6.21 16.79 11.96
CA LEU A 36 5.69 17.06 13.31
C LEU A 36 6.76 17.73 14.20
N SER A 37 8.01 17.26 14.09
CA SER A 37 9.15 17.81 14.85
C SER A 37 9.43 19.26 14.44
N ILE A 38 9.38 19.57 13.14
CA ILE A 38 9.52 20.94 12.62
C ILE A 38 8.35 21.82 13.09
N ASN A 39 7.11 21.31 13.04
CA ASN A 39 5.94 22.05 13.48
C ASN A 39 5.98 22.39 14.98
N TYR A 40 6.52 21.50 15.81
CA TYR A 40 6.69 21.76 17.24
C TYR A 40 7.73 22.86 17.53
N GLN A 41 8.78 22.95 16.70
CA GLN A 41 9.79 24.01 16.82
C GLN A 41 9.26 25.37 16.34
N ILE A 42 8.40 25.37 15.32
CA ILE A 42 7.82 26.59 14.74
C ILE A 42 6.46 26.84 15.39
N LYS A 43 6.47 27.42 16.60
CA LYS A 43 5.27 27.78 17.41
C LYS A 43 4.21 28.66 16.71
N TYR A 44 4.46 29.16 15.50
CA TYR A 44 3.70 30.22 14.83
C TYR A 44 2.82 29.78 13.64
N ILE A 45 2.78 28.49 13.32
CA ILE A 45 1.96 28.01 12.20
C ILE A 45 0.55 27.67 12.73
N GLU A 46 -0.35 28.65 12.66
CA GLU A 46 -1.77 28.52 13.05
C GLU A 46 -2.55 27.48 12.21
N PHE A 47 -1.97 27.04 11.09
CA PHE A 47 -2.58 26.06 10.19
C PHE A 47 -1.61 24.90 9.92
N PRO A 48 -1.85 23.68 10.45
CA PRO A 48 -0.94 22.57 10.24
C PRO A 48 -1.04 22.10 8.77
N TRP A 49 -0.30 22.73 7.86
CA TRP A 49 -0.27 22.33 6.44
C TRP A 49 0.10 20.85 6.32
N VAL A 50 0.92 20.37 7.27
CA VAL A 50 1.30 18.97 7.42
C VAL A 50 0.07 18.07 7.35
N LEU A 51 -1.01 18.37 8.07
CA LEU A 51 -2.25 17.57 8.03
C LEU A 51 -2.83 17.44 6.62
N CYS A 52 -2.77 18.50 5.80
CA CYS A 52 -3.27 18.46 4.42
C CYS A 52 -2.41 17.54 3.54
N GLY A 53 -1.07 17.60 3.68
CA GLY A 53 -0.15 16.68 3.01
C GLY A 53 -0.30 15.23 3.48
N THR A 54 -0.41 15.03 4.79
CA THR A 54 -0.64 13.73 5.42
C THR A 54 -1.98 13.12 5.00
N PHE A 55 -3.05 13.92 4.87
CA PHE A 55 -4.35 13.45 4.39
C PHE A 55 -4.29 13.03 2.93
N GLY A 56 -3.68 13.85 2.05
CA GLY A 56 -3.54 13.52 0.63
C GLY A 56 -2.73 12.24 0.39
N TRP A 57 -1.58 12.12 1.06
CA TRP A 57 -0.76 10.91 1.00
C TRP A 57 -1.39 9.71 1.72
N GLY A 58 -2.14 9.95 2.80
CA GLY A 58 -2.86 8.93 3.55
C GLY A 58 -3.91 8.20 2.72
N ILE A 59 -4.56 8.89 1.77
CA ILE A 59 -5.47 8.27 0.80
C ILE A 59 -4.71 7.32 -0.12
N GLY A 60 -3.56 7.72 -0.66
CA GLY A 60 -2.72 6.86 -1.49
C GLY A 60 -2.23 5.62 -0.73
N LEU A 61 -1.83 5.80 0.53
CA LEU A 61 -1.44 4.72 1.42
C LEU A 61 -2.62 3.75 1.71
N ALA A 62 -3.84 4.27 1.86
CA ALA A 62 -5.04 3.45 2.02
C ALA A 62 -5.31 2.59 0.77
N PHE A 63 -5.13 3.14 -0.43
CA PHE A 63 -5.19 2.34 -1.66
C PHE A 63 -4.10 1.28 -1.73
N ASP A 64 -2.86 1.59 -1.36
CA ASP A 64 -1.78 0.61 -1.29
C ASP A 64 -2.08 -0.49 -0.24
N TYR A 65 -2.69 -0.14 0.90
CA TYR A 65 -3.14 -1.11 1.91
C TYR A 65 -4.19 -2.06 1.35
N LEU A 66 -5.24 -1.53 0.70
CA LEU A 66 -6.30 -2.32 0.09
C LEU A 66 -5.73 -3.29 -0.96
N LYS A 67 -4.75 -2.82 -1.74
CA LYS A 67 -4.05 -3.62 -2.74
C LYS A 67 -3.13 -4.68 -2.12
N ALA A 68 -2.37 -4.35 -1.09
CA ALA A 68 -1.44 -5.26 -0.44
C ALA A 68 -2.14 -6.38 0.35
N PHE A 69 -3.24 -6.05 1.03
CA PHE A 69 -4.03 -7.02 1.79
C PHE A 69 -5.11 -7.69 0.97
N ASN A 70 -5.18 -7.39 -0.33
CA ASN A 70 -6.14 -7.99 -1.24
C ASN A 70 -7.59 -7.82 -0.74
N LYS A 71 -7.81 -6.73 0.00
CA LYS A 71 -9.10 -6.28 0.53
C LYS A 71 -9.64 -5.25 -0.42
N ASN A 72 -9.69 -5.58 -1.71
CA ASN A 72 -10.29 -4.67 -2.66
C ASN A 72 -11.82 -4.82 -2.57
N PRO A 73 -12.58 -3.82 -2.09
CA PRO A 73 -14.04 -3.92 -2.04
C PRO A 73 -14.67 -4.06 -3.43
N PHE A 74 -13.92 -3.75 -4.49
CA PHE A 74 -14.37 -3.83 -5.89
C PHE A 74 -13.92 -5.07 -6.66
N LEU A 75 -12.76 -5.66 -6.33
CA LEU A 75 -12.23 -6.83 -7.05
C LEU A 75 -11.93 -7.94 -6.04
N GLY A 76 -12.91 -8.84 -5.84
CA GLY A 76 -12.75 -10.00 -4.96
C GLY A 76 -11.68 -10.98 -5.45
N ARG A 77 -11.23 -11.88 -4.56
CA ARG A 77 -10.26 -12.95 -4.84
C ARG A 77 -10.56 -13.74 -6.11
N ASP A 78 -11.84 -13.92 -6.47
CA ASP A 78 -12.27 -14.59 -7.70
C ASP A 78 -11.84 -13.88 -8.99
N TRP A 79 -11.66 -12.56 -8.97
CA TRP A 79 -11.13 -11.84 -10.13
C TRP A 79 -9.62 -12.05 -10.26
N GLU A 80 -8.88 -12.01 -9.17
CA GLU A 80 -7.43 -12.25 -9.19
C GLU A 80 -7.11 -13.68 -9.65
N GLU A 81 -7.79 -14.69 -9.10
CA GLU A 81 -7.62 -16.08 -9.54
C GLU A 81 -7.95 -16.25 -11.02
N ARG A 82 -8.97 -15.56 -11.53
CA ARG A 82 -9.29 -15.56 -12.97
C ARG A 82 -8.22 -14.90 -13.80
N LYS A 83 -7.70 -13.73 -13.41
CA LYS A 83 -6.65 -13.03 -14.16
C LYS A 83 -5.34 -13.80 -14.17
N ILE A 84 -4.97 -14.42 -13.06
CA ILE A 84 -3.78 -15.27 -13.00
C ILE A 84 -3.93 -16.47 -13.95
N LYS A 85 -5.09 -17.14 -13.96
CA LYS A 85 -5.39 -18.20 -14.93
C LYS A 85 -5.36 -17.70 -16.38
N GLU A 86 -5.88 -16.51 -16.65
CA GLU A 86 -5.85 -15.90 -17.98
C GLU A 86 -4.44 -15.57 -18.46
N ILE A 87 -3.55 -15.11 -17.56
CA ILE A 87 -2.15 -14.83 -17.89
C ILE A 87 -1.36 -16.12 -18.10
N LEU A 88 -1.61 -17.16 -17.29
CA LEU A 88 -0.92 -18.46 -17.41
C LEU A 88 -1.37 -19.30 -18.61
N ASN A 89 -2.61 -19.13 -19.10
CA ASN A 89 -3.13 -19.80 -20.29
C ASN A 89 -2.88 -19.02 -21.60
N LYS A 90 -2.19 -17.89 -21.54
CA LYS A 90 -1.75 -17.12 -22.70
C LYS A 90 -0.27 -17.35 -22.95
#